data_AF-X1TCZ6-F1
#
_entry.id   AF-X1TCZ6-F1
#
_cell.length_a   1.000
_cell.length_b   1.000
_cell.length_c   1.000
_cell.angle_alpha   90.00
_cell.angle_beta   90.00
_cell.angle_gamma   90.00
#
_symmetry.space_group_name_H-M   'P 1'
#
loop_
_entity.id
_entity.type
_entity.pdbx_description
1 polymer ?
#
loop_
_entity_poly.entity_id
_entity_poly.type
_entity_poly.pdbx_seq_one_letter_code
_entity_poly.pdbx_strand_id
1 'polypeptide(L)'
;AEWLTVIALVGGAVISIKRFFQLRKQKKKLFLIFLLITALVLLFGAGEELSWGQRLFNIQSSDFFKEHNTQKEINIHNLVFGGLRLNKLIFSLLLTVCICLFLFVLPILYRKSEKIKHFVELFAVPVPRNYQVVSYILMFILIGIINDPRKWELLEMGGVLLFLAIIYNPLNRENFIKLRP
;
A
#
# COMPACT_ATOMS: atom_id res chain seq x y z
N ALA A 1 1.51 9.26 13.42
CA ALA A 1 1.54 8.06 12.56
C ALA A 1 0.97 8.40 11.18
N GLU A 2 -0.26 8.90 11.11
CA GLU A 2 -0.99 9.28 9.89
C GLU A 2 -0.17 10.11 8.87
N TRP A 3 0.46 11.21 9.29
CA TRP A 3 1.29 12.02 8.38
C TRP A 3 2.47 11.25 7.75
N LEU A 4 3.09 10.32 8.48
CA LEU A 4 4.16 9.48 7.93
C LEU A 4 3.61 8.48 6.92
N THR A 5 2.43 7.91 7.19
CA THR A 5 1.70 7.06 6.24
C THR A 5 1.42 7.84 4.95
N VAL A 6 0.87 9.05 5.06
CA VAL A 6 0.60 9.95 3.91
C VAL A 6 1.86 10.25 3.12
N ILE A 7 2.95 10.66 3.79
CA ILE A 7 4.23 10.95 3.14
C ILE A 7 4.74 9.70 2.40
N ALA A 8 4.61 8.52 3.00
CA ALA A 8 5.07 7.28 2.38
C ALA A 8 4.25 6.90 1.13
N LEU A 9 2.93 7.03 1.21
CA LEU A 9 2.02 6.78 0.08
C LEU A 9 2.28 7.77 -1.07
N VAL A 10 2.39 9.06 -0.77
CA VAL A 10 2.73 10.10 -1.76
C VAL A 10 4.11 9.84 -2.36
N GLY A 11 5.11 9.46 -1.56
CA GLY A 11 6.43 9.09 -2.04
C GLY A 11 6.38 7.91 -3.02
N GLY A 12 5.57 6.89 -2.74
CA GLY A 12 5.37 5.75 -3.62
C GLY A 12 4.69 6.13 -4.94
N ALA A 13 3.71 7.03 -4.89
CA ALA A 13 3.05 7.57 -6.06
C ALA A 13 4.03 8.37 -6.95
N VAL A 14 4.84 9.24 -6.34
CA VAL A 14 5.88 10.00 -7.05
C VAL A 14 6.89 9.08 -7.73
N ILE A 15 7.36 8.03 -7.05
CA ILE A 15 8.28 7.06 -7.67
C ILE A 15 7.63 6.36 -8.87
N SER A 16 6.37 5.95 -8.74
CA SER A 16 5.63 5.28 -9.82
C SER A 16 5.41 6.19 -11.03
N ILE A 17 5.05 7.46 -10.82
CA ILE A 17 4.91 8.48 -11.87
C ILE A 17 6.25 8.77 -12.53
N LYS A 18 7.32 8.93 -11.74
CA LYS A 18 8.67 9.14 -12.27
C LYS A 18 9.10 7.98 -13.17
N ARG A 19 8.86 6.74 -12.75
CA ARG A 19 9.13 5.54 -13.56
C ARG A 19 8.33 5.51 -14.86
N PHE A 20 7.06 5.92 -14.83
CA PHE A 20 6.25 6.05 -16.05
C PHE A 20 6.95 6.94 -17.08
N PHE A 21 7.35 8.16 -16.69
CA PHE A 21 8.02 9.08 -17.62
C PHE A 21 9.40 8.60 -18.09
N GLN A 22 10.16 7.91 -17.22
CA GLN A 22 11.46 7.36 -17.56
C GLN A 22 11.38 6.18 -18.54
N LEU A 23 10.33 5.36 -18.42
CA LEU A 23 10.19 4.08 -19.12
C LEU A 23 9.19 4.12 -20.29
N ARG A 24 8.46 5.24 -20.49
CA ARG A 24 7.41 5.36 -21.52
C ARG A 24 7.84 5.04 -22.95
N LYS A 25 9.13 5.16 -23.27
CA LYS A 25 9.70 4.83 -24.59
C LYS A 25 10.24 3.40 -24.70
N GLN A 26 10.34 2.66 -23.60
CA GLN A 26 11.01 1.35 -23.54
C GLN A 26 10.06 0.21 -23.12
N LYS A 27 8.97 0.50 -22.41
CA LYS A 27 8.06 -0.51 -21.86
C LYS A 27 6.73 -0.54 -22.62
N LYS A 28 6.05 -1.69 -22.56
CA LYS A 28 4.72 -1.90 -23.15
C LYS A 28 3.69 -0.99 -22.47
N LYS A 29 2.64 -0.62 -23.22
CA LYS A 29 1.54 0.23 -22.70
C LYS A 29 0.94 -0.32 -21.39
N LEU A 30 0.75 -1.63 -21.29
CA LEU A 30 0.16 -2.27 -20.11
C LEU A 30 1.00 -2.03 -18.84
N PHE A 31 2.32 -2.16 -18.92
CA PHE A 31 3.23 -1.87 -17.81
C PHE A 31 3.11 -0.41 -17.35
N LEU A 32 3.03 0.52 -18.30
CA LEU A 32 2.90 1.94 -18.02
C LEU A 32 1.55 2.29 -17.39
N ILE A 33 0.46 1.67 -17.86
CA ILE A 33 -0.87 1.82 -17.27
C ILE A 33 -0.84 1.36 -15.80
N PHE A 34 -0.21 0.22 -15.51
CA PHE A 34 -0.15 -0.28 -14.14
C PHE A 34 0.70 0.60 -13.22
N LEU A 35 1.77 1.24 -13.70
CA LEU A 35 2.48 2.26 -12.91
C LEU A 35 1.56 3.43 -12.53
N LEU A 36 0.68 3.87 -13.43
CA LEU A 36 -0.27 4.94 -13.15
C LEU A 36 -1.39 4.47 -12.22
N ILE A 37 -1.90 3.25 -12.39
CA ILE A 37 -2.87 2.65 -11.46
C ILE A 37 -2.27 2.58 -10.05
N THR A 38 -1.02 2.10 -9.92
CA THR A 38 -0.34 2.09 -8.62
C THR A 38 -0.23 3.49 -8.02
N ALA A 39 0.13 4.50 -8.81
CA ALA A 39 0.19 5.87 -8.32
C ALA A 39 -1.18 6.39 -7.85
N LEU A 40 -2.24 6.12 -8.62
CA LEU A 40 -3.61 6.52 -8.27
C LEU A 40 -4.11 5.84 -6.99
N VAL A 41 -3.89 4.52 -6.84
CA VAL A 41 -4.28 3.78 -5.64
C VAL A 41 -3.54 4.33 -4.40
N LEU A 42 -2.26 4.65 -4.53
CA LEU A 42 -1.48 5.25 -3.44
C LEU A 42 -1.95 6.66 -3.08
N LEU A 43 -2.28 7.50 -4.06
CA LEU A 43 -2.84 8.83 -3.82
C LEU A 43 -4.24 8.75 -3.20
N PHE A 44 -5.06 7.80 -3.63
CA PHE A 44 -6.35 7.53 -3.02
C PHE A 44 -6.20 7.13 -1.56
N GLY A 45 -5.28 6.21 -1.25
CA GLY A 45 -4.96 5.83 0.13
C GLY A 45 -4.47 7.03 0.97
N ALA A 46 -3.58 7.86 0.43
CA ALA A 46 -3.11 9.07 1.11
C ALA A 46 -4.24 10.07 1.37
N GLY A 47 -5.19 10.13 0.44
CA GLY A 47 -6.41 10.90 0.60
C GLY A 47 -7.28 10.35 1.72
N GLU A 48 -7.61 9.05 1.72
CA GLU A 48 -8.42 8.40 2.76
C GLU A 48 -7.86 8.64 4.16
N GLU A 49 -6.53 8.58 4.33
CA GLU A 49 -5.83 8.91 5.59
C GLU A 49 -6.01 10.37 6.03
N LEU A 50 -6.23 11.30 5.10
CA LEU A 50 -6.43 12.73 5.39
C LEU A 50 -7.91 13.15 5.41
N SER A 51 -8.82 12.25 5.07
CA SER A 51 -10.24 12.55 4.85
C SER A 51 -10.47 13.73 3.90
N TRP A 52 -9.65 13.77 2.85
CA TRP A 52 -9.59 14.87 1.88
C TRP A 52 -10.94 15.22 1.23
N GLY A 53 -11.82 14.24 1.00
CA GLY A 53 -13.12 14.47 0.39
C GLY A 53 -14.00 15.44 1.19
N GLN A 54 -13.99 15.35 2.52
CA GLN A 54 -14.73 16.31 3.36
C GLN A 54 -14.11 17.68 3.35
N ARG A 55 -12.78 17.72 3.43
CA ARG A 55 -12.03 18.97 3.53
C ARG A 55 -12.06 19.76 2.22
N LEU A 56 -11.95 19.08 1.08
CA LEU A 56 -11.97 19.72 -0.25
C LEU A 56 -13.37 20.13 -0.69
N PHE A 57 -14.40 19.35 -0.36
CA PHE A 57 -15.78 19.67 -0.76
C PHE A 57 -16.62 20.31 0.35
N ASN A 58 -16.00 20.62 1.50
CA ASN A 58 -16.64 21.12 2.71
C ASN A 58 -17.90 20.33 3.12
N ILE A 59 -17.86 19.01 2.88
CA ILE A 59 -19.00 18.11 3.11
C ILE A 59 -19.07 17.79 4.61
N GLN A 60 -20.16 18.22 5.24
CA GLN A 60 -20.50 17.83 6.60
C GLN A 60 -20.80 16.33 6.66
N SER A 61 -20.31 15.65 7.69
CA SER A 61 -20.67 14.27 7.97
C SER A 61 -22.18 14.16 8.19
N SER A 62 -22.84 13.24 7.49
CA SER A 62 -24.25 12.94 7.76
C SER A 62 -24.39 12.29 9.14
N ASP A 63 -25.61 12.26 9.68
CA ASP A 63 -25.87 11.66 10.99
C ASP A 63 -25.49 10.17 11.02
N PHE A 64 -25.62 9.47 9.88
CA PHE A 64 -25.08 8.13 9.69
C PHE A 64 -23.57 8.06 10.01
N PHE A 65 -22.74 8.91 9.41
CA PHE A 65 -21.29 8.92 9.66
C PHE A 65 -20.94 9.42 11.06
N LYS A 66 -21.69 10.37 11.63
CA LYS A 66 -21.45 10.82 13.01
C LYS A 66 -21.67 9.71 14.03
N GLU A 67 -22.63 8.83 13.78
CA GLU A 67 -22.99 7.71 14.64
C GLU A 67 -22.11 6.47 14.38
N HIS A 68 -21.67 6.28 13.13
CA HIS A 68 -21.01 5.08 12.66
C HIS A 68 -19.55 5.28 12.25
N ASN A 69 -18.89 6.42 12.51
CA ASN A 69 -17.48 6.62 12.18
C ASN A 69 -16.68 7.05 13.43
N THR A 70 -15.56 6.38 13.73
CA THR A 70 -14.79 6.64 14.95
C THR A 70 -14.20 8.05 15.04
N GLN A 71 -14.00 8.71 13.88
CA GLN A 71 -13.49 10.08 13.79
C GLN A 71 -14.58 11.08 13.35
N LYS A 72 -15.84 10.62 13.23
CA LYS A 72 -16.98 11.38 12.69
C LYS A 72 -16.72 11.94 11.29
N GLU A 73 -15.97 11.20 10.47
CA GLU A 73 -15.61 11.55 9.10
C GLU A 73 -16.42 10.74 8.08
N ILE A 74 -16.46 11.14 6.79
CA ILE A 74 -17.10 10.35 5.71
C ILE A 74 -16.19 9.25 5.18
N ASN A 75 -14.92 9.20 5.62
CA ASN A 75 -14.00 8.20 5.11
C ASN A 75 -14.52 6.80 5.43
N ILE A 76 -14.25 5.86 4.52
CA ILE A 76 -14.71 4.50 4.71
C ILE A 76 -13.86 3.84 5.80
N HIS A 77 -12.60 4.25 5.93
CA HIS A 77 -11.60 3.65 6.81
C HIS A 77 -12.02 3.61 8.29
N ASN A 78 -12.74 4.64 8.77
CA ASN A 78 -13.13 4.76 10.18
C ASN A 78 -14.56 4.27 10.51
N LEU A 79 -15.27 3.64 9.56
CA LEU A 79 -16.64 3.17 9.78
C LEU A 79 -16.76 1.97 10.77
N VAL A 80 -17.82 1.99 11.58
CA VAL A 80 -18.22 1.05 12.64
C VAL A 80 -19.70 0.72 12.45
N PHE A 81 -20.09 -0.54 12.46
CA PHE A 81 -21.50 -0.94 12.24
C PHE A 81 -21.92 -1.98 13.28
N GLY A 82 -22.95 -1.68 14.07
CA GLY A 82 -23.45 -2.60 15.09
C GLY A 82 -22.44 -2.92 16.21
N GLY A 83 -21.62 -1.94 16.62
CA GLY A 83 -20.59 -2.12 17.66
C GLY A 83 -19.35 -2.90 17.22
N LEU A 84 -19.39 -3.54 16.06
CA LEU A 84 -18.25 -4.17 15.41
C LEU A 84 -17.73 -3.24 14.32
N ARG A 85 -16.42 -3.02 14.27
CA ARG A 85 -15.81 -2.37 13.10
C ARG A 85 -15.95 -3.36 11.93
N LEU A 86 -17.01 -3.31 11.13
CA LEU A 86 -17.23 -4.22 9.98
C LEU A 86 -16.02 -4.23 9.03
N ASN A 87 -15.29 -3.11 8.95
CA ASN A 87 -13.99 -3.02 8.28
C ASN A 87 -12.91 -3.94 8.89
N LYS A 88 -12.87 -4.13 10.22
CA LYS A 88 -11.82 -4.94 10.86
C LYS A 88 -11.91 -6.42 10.57
N LEU A 89 -13.09 -6.97 10.26
CA LEU A 89 -13.21 -8.42 10.12
C LEU A 89 -13.05 -8.87 8.66
N ILE A 90 -13.76 -8.27 7.71
CA ILE A 90 -13.72 -8.72 6.31
C ILE A 90 -12.62 -7.98 5.54
N PHE A 91 -12.55 -6.65 5.67
CA PHE A 91 -11.57 -5.85 4.95
C PHE A 91 -10.16 -6.04 5.52
N SER A 92 -9.99 -6.02 6.85
CA SER A 92 -8.65 -6.26 7.42
C SER A 92 -8.19 -7.71 7.28
N LEU A 93 -9.08 -8.73 7.34
CA LEU A 93 -8.66 -10.12 7.08
C LEU A 93 -8.23 -10.30 5.63
N LEU A 94 -9.04 -9.85 4.67
CA LEU A 94 -8.70 -9.93 3.25
C LEU A 94 -7.38 -9.18 2.96
N LEU A 95 -7.25 -7.96 3.45
CA LEU A 95 -6.04 -7.16 3.29
C LEU A 95 -4.82 -7.84 3.92
N THR A 96 -4.97 -8.42 5.12
CA THR A 96 -3.90 -9.18 5.78
C THR A 96 -3.50 -10.38 4.95
N VAL A 97 -4.45 -11.15 4.43
CA VAL A 97 -4.18 -12.29 3.53
C VAL A 97 -3.45 -11.80 2.28
N CYS A 98 -3.90 -10.73 1.63
CA CYS A 98 -3.23 -10.15 0.47
C CYS A 98 -1.80 -9.71 0.77
N ILE A 99 -1.55 -9.05 1.92
CA ILE A 99 -0.21 -8.65 2.36
C ILE A 99 0.67 -9.87 2.61
N CYS A 100 0.16 -10.91 3.27
CA CYS A 100 0.89 -12.15 3.51
C CYS A 100 1.25 -12.85 2.19
N LEU A 101 0.30 -12.97 1.25
CA LEU A 101 0.57 -13.52 -0.07
C LEU A 101 1.61 -12.68 -0.82
N PHE A 102 1.53 -11.35 -0.75
CA PHE A 102 2.47 -10.44 -1.39
C PHE A 102 3.88 -10.52 -0.78
N LEU A 103 4.01 -10.54 0.55
CA LEU A 103 5.31 -10.54 1.23
C LEU A 103 5.97 -11.92 1.23
N PHE A 104 5.21 -12.99 1.48
CA PHE A 104 5.79 -14.32 1.69
C PHE A 104 5.71 -15.20 0.44
N VAL A 105 4.57 -15.19 -0.27
CA VAL A 105 4.35 -16.13 -1.38
C VAL A 105 4.90 -15.60 -2.70
N LEU A 106 4.62 -14.34 -3.04
CA LEU A 106 5.04 -13.74 -4.31
C LEU A 106 6.55 -13.83 -4.57
N PRO A 107 7.47 -13.47 -3.65
CA PRO A 107 8.91 -13.56 -3.93
C PRO A 107 9.40 -15.00 -4.10
N ILE A 108 8.72 -15.99 -3.50
CA ILE A 108 9.02 -17.41 -3.72
C ILE A 108 8.57 -17.82 -5.13
N LEU A 109 7.31 -17.51 -5.49
CA LEU A 109 6.77 -17.85 -6.80
C LEU A 109 7.49 -17.14 -7.94
N TYR A 110 7.89 -15.88 -7.74
CA TYR A 110 8.66 -15.09 -8.69
C TYR A 110 9.99 -15.76 -9.06
N ARG A 111 10.66 -16.43 -8.10
CA ARG A 111 11.93 -17.14 -8.34
C ARG A 111 11.76 -18.53 -8.95
N LYS A 112 10.60 -19.15 -8.74
CA LYS A 112 10.34 -20.55 -9.13
C LYS A 112 9.56 -20.69 -10.44
N SER A 113 8.85 -19.67 -10.88
CA SER A 113 7.93 -19.77 -12.02
C SER A 113 8.14 -18.63 -13.01
N GLU A 114 8.59 -18.97 -14.22
CA GLU A 114 8.71 -18.00 -15.33
C GLU A 114 7.37 -17.38 -15.72
N LYS A 115 6.25 -18.12 -15.56
CA LYS A 115 4.89 -17.58 -15.79
C LYS A 115 4.57 -16.45 -14.82
N ILE A 116 4.84 -16.64 -13.53
CA ILE A 116 4.60 -15.63 -12.49
C ILE A 116 5.55 -14.45 -12.68
N LYS A 117 6.83 -14.71 -12.97
CA LYS A 117 7.81 -13.67 -13.29
C LYS A 117 7.34 -12.80 -14.46
N HIS A 118 6.91 -13.41 -15.57
CA HIS A 118 6.39 -12.66 -16.72
C HIS A 118 5.14 -11.85 -16.36
N PHE A 119 4.21 -12.42 -15.60
CA PHE A 119 3.01 -11.72 -15.14
C PHE A 119 3.37 -10.48 -14.31
N VAL A 120 4.18 -10.66 -13.27
CA VAL A 120 4.65 -9.58 -12.39
C VAL A 120 5.37 -8.48 -13.19
N GLU A 121 6.23 -8.88 -14.14
CA GLU A 121 6.96 -7.94 -14.98
C GLU A 121 6.06 -7.20 -15.97
N LEU A 122 4.99 -7.83 -16.47
CA LEU A 122 4.01 -7.22 -17.36
C LEU A 122 3.13 -6.19 -16.65
N PHE A 123 2.73 -6.49 -15.42
CA PHE A 123 1.84 -5.68 -14.58
C PHE A 123 2.59 -4.70 -13.66
N ALA A 124 3.89 -4.49 -13.88
CA ALA A 124 4.72 -3.56 -13.11
C ALA A 124 4.67 -3.80 -11.59
N VAL A 125 4.48 -5.05 -11.14
CA VAL A 125 4.37 -5.39 -9.73
C VAL A 125 5.78 -5.42 -9.10
N PRO A 126 6.07 -4.59 -8.08
CA PRO A 126 7.35 -4.63 -7.39
C PRO A 126 7.39 -5.85 -6.45
N VAL A 127 8.44 -6.67 -6.56
CA VAL A 127 8.56 -7.89 -5.74
C VAL A 127 9.39 -7.61 -4.48
N PRO A 128 8.95 -8.03 -3.28
CA PRO A 128 9.72 -7.86 -2.05
C PRO A 128 11.05 -8.62 -2.07
N ARG A 129 12.09 -8.02 -1.50
CA ARG A 129 13.38 -8.67 -1.22
C ARG A 129 13.33 -9.39 0.13
N ASN A 130 14.18 -10.42 0.30
CA ASN A 130 14.20 -11.21 1.54
C ASN A 130 14.42 -10.34 2.79
N TYR A 131 15.33 -9.35 2.71
CA TYR A 131 15.56 -8.46 3.85
C TYR A 131 14.32 -7.61 4.18
N GLN A 132 13.52 -7.20 3.19
CA GLN A 132 12.28 -6.45 3.43
C GLN A 132 11.24 -7.32 4.15
N VAL A 133 11.13 -8.58 3.75
CA VAL A 133 10.27 -9.57 4.43
C VAL A 133 10.73 -9.80 5.86
N VAL A 134 12.03 -10.01 6.09
CA VAL A 134 12.60 -10.18 7.44
C VAL A 134 12.39 -8.92 8.29
N SER A 135 12.60 -7.72 7.73
CA SER A 135 12.32 -6.46 8.42
C SER A 135 10.85 -6.34 8.86
N TYR A 136 9.91 -6.79 8.03
CA TYR A 136 8.49 -6.79 8.41
C TYR A 136 8.20 -7.75 9.56
N ILE A 137 8.76 -8.96 9.53
CA ILE A 137 8.60 -9.95 10.61
C ILE A 137 9.17 -9.40 11.92
N LEU A 138 10.38 -8.84 11.88
CA LEU A 138 11.01 -8.25 13.07
C LEU A 138 10.17 -7.09 13.62
N MET A 139 9.70 -6.21 12.75
CA MET A 139 8.81 -5.10 13.14
C MET A 139 7.51 -5.62 13.77
N PHE A 140 6.89 -6.66 13.20
CA PHE A 140 5.69 -7.28 13.75
C PHE A 140 5.91 -7.84 15.15
N ILE A 141 7.02 -8.56 15.37
CA ILE A 141 7.38 -9.12 16.68
C ILE A 141 7.62 -8.00 17.70
N LEU A 142 8.43 -6.99 17.34
CA LEU A 142 8.76 -5.87 18.22
C LEU A 142 7.51 -5.08 18.63
N ILE A 143 6.64 -4.77 17.68
CA ILE A 143 5.38 -4.07 17.95
C ILE A 143 4.44 -4.95 18.78
N GLY A 144 4.42 -6.27 18.54
CA GLY A 144 3.60 -7.23 19.28
C GLY A 144 3.84 -7.19 20.80
N ILE A 145 5.09 -6.96 21.21
CA ILE A 145 5.52 -6.89 22.62
C ILE A 145 5.06 -5.60 23.32
N ILE A 146 4.72 -4.55 22.57
CA ILE A 146 4.29 -3.27 23.14
C ILE A 146 2.94 -3.44 23.85
N ASN A 147 2.83 -2.93 25.07
CA ASN A 147 1.59 -2.89 25.85
C ASN A 147 0.86 -1.56 25.67
N ASP A 148 0.50 -1.22 24.43
CA ASP A 148 -0.28 -0.04 24.08
C ASP A 148 -1.36 -0.43 23.05
N PRO A 149 -2.64 -0.03 23.24
CA PRO A 149 -3.71 -0.34 22.29
C PRO A 149 -3.49 0.23 20.88
N ARG A 150 -2.71 1.31 20.73
CA ARG A 150 -2.39 1.96 19.44
C ARG A 150 -1.22 1.31 18.70
N LYS A 151 -0.62 0.24 19.24
CA LYS A 151 0.51 -0.46 18.60
C LYS A 151 0.20 -0.93 17.17
N TRP A 152 -1.06 -1.22 16.87
CA TRP A 152 -1.47 -1.66 15.54
C TRP A 152 -1.42 -0.52 14.50
N GLU A 153 -1.62 0.74 14.90
CA GLU A 153 -1.43 1.91 14.03
C GLU A 153 0.05 2.06 13.64
N LEU A 154 0.97 1.72 14.55
CA LEU A 154 2.41 1.69 14.25
C LEU A 154 2.76 0.58 13.25
N LEU A 155 2.09 -0.58 13.34
CA LEU A 155 2.29 -1.69 12.40
C LEU A 155 1.80 -1.30 11.00
N GLU A 156 0.63 -0.67 10.90
CA GLU A 156 0.07 -0.16 9.64
C GLU A 156 1.00 0.87 8.99
N MET A 157 1.44 1.88 9.75
CA MET A 157 2.42 2.87 9.30
C MET A 157 3.73 2.20 8.82
N GLY A 158 4.25 1.25 9.60
CA GLY A 158 5.47 0.51 9.26
C GLY A 158 5.31 -0.34 7.99
N GLY A 159 4.14 -0.96 7.78
CA GLY A 159 3.81 -1.71 6.57
C GLY A 159 3.79 -0.82 5.34
N VAL A 160 3.25 0.40 5.43
CA VAL A 160 3.24 1.37 4.33
C VAL A 160 4.66 1.88 4.02
N LEU A 161 5.48 2.15 5.04
CA LEU A 161 6.89 2.50 4.86
C LEU A 161 7.69 1.37 4.17
N LEU A 162 7.42 0.11 4.56
CA LEU A 162 8.01 -1.04 3.89
C LEU A 162 7.53 -1.14 2.43
N PHE A 163 6.24 -0.90 2.16
CA PHE A 163 5.71 -0.91 0.81
C PHE A 163 6.37 0.16 -0.06
N LEU A 164 6.59 1.36 0.48
CA LEU A 164 7.43 2.39 -0.17
C LEU A 164 8.84 1.86 -0.47
N ALA A 165 9.49 1.19 0.49
CA ALA A 165 10.82 0.63 0.29
C ALA A 165 10.84 -0.47 -0.80
N ILE A 166 9.78 -1.28 -0.88
CA ILE A 166 9.58 -2.30 -1.93
C ILE A 166 9.39 -1.62 -3.29
N ILE A 167 8.57 -0.58 -3.38
CA ILE A 167 8.43 0.22 -4.59
C ILE A 167 9.79 0.81 -4.97
N TYR A 168 10.53 1.41 -4.04
CA TYR A 168 11.82 2.06 -4.34
C TYR A 168 12.89 1.07 -4.82
N ASN A 169 13.07 -0.05 -4.12
CA ASN A 169 14.10 -1.04 -4.41
C ASN A 169 13.55 -2.48 -4.42
N PRO A 170 12.78 -2.87 -5.46
CA PRO A 170 12.23 -4.22 -5.52
C PRO A 170 13.30 -5.25 -5.91
N LEU A 171 12.95 -6.53 -5.78
CA LEU A 171 13.77 -7.65 -6.27
C LEU A 171 13.93 -7.58 -7.80
N ASN A 172 12.85 -7.30 -8.52
CA ASN A 172 12.82 -7.14 -9.98
C ASN A 172 13.19 -5.72 -10.43
N ARG A 173 14.16 -5.08 -9.76
CA ARG A 173 14.59 -3.68 -10.01
C ARG A 173 14.98 -3.42 -11.47
N GLU A 174 15.59 -4.40 -12.13
CA GLU A 174 16.01 -4.30 -13.53
C GLU A 174 14.83 -3.99 -14.47
N ASN A 175 13.60 -4.39 -14.10
CA ASN A 175 12.41 -4.08 -14.88
C ASN A 175 11.98 -2.59 -14.76
N PHE A 176 12.49 -1.87 -13.75
CA PHE A 176 12.11 -0.50 -13.42
C PHE A 176 13.20 0.55 -13.67
N ILE A 177 14.34 0.15 -14.25
CA ILE A 177 15.41 1.07 -14.63
C ILE A 177 15.42 1.27 -16.15
N LYS A 178 15.82 2.46 -16.57
CA LYS A 178 16.02 2.77 -17.99
C LYS A 178 17.29 2.05 -18.47
N LEU A 179 17.18 1.22 -19.49
CA LEU A 179 18.36 0.67 -20.15
C LEU A 179 19.11 1.83 -20.81
N ARG A 180 20.39 1.98 -20.47
CA ARG A 180 21.28 2.92 -21.18
C ARG A 180 21.56 2.31 -22.57
N PRO A 181 21.49 3.11 -23.64
CA PRO A 181 21.90 2.66 -24.97
C PRO A 181 23.39 2.32 -25.00
#